data_AF-A0A1R2CH35-F1
#
_entry.id   AF-A0A1R2CH35-F1
#
_cell.length_a   1.000
_cell.length_b   1.000
_cell.length_c   1.000
_cell.angle_alpha   90.00
_cell.angle_beta   90.00
_cell.angle_gamma   90.00
#
_symmetry.space_group_name_H-M   'P 1'
#
loop_
_entity.id
_entity.type
_entity.pdbx_description
1 polymer ?
#
loop_
_entity_poly.entity_id
_entity_poly.type
_entity_poly.pdbx_seq_one_letter_code
_entity_poly.pdbx_strand_id
1 'polypeptide(L)'
;MYSQSSPLFVRNRKASFDISSNFVERAESGYALNLDKNIKLSENDEVSKNIWIWLNYCKTSQNQAEGILSYIDKSESTFTEEGLHKIYSSPERKKCLSFCEWNFFQNPETLESKCSSLQSSYNSMQSVMYAIFAFNYELALNKISEPSMLIPILQNIQSKDTCLSNFYKSVAKHESNQFTRNILWFLAGPNYYNKILESLTITESIGFGLRFLNDTELKLHLKKLIIKGYDEGYLETIIISGFDSETPGLLTKYYDRTSDLQTVGIVSVFAQQFIRSDILDNFVSGYKSQLNRLELYNLRCEFEIEESKLLNKRIGQGKCIRCYYCGNSTAACEITTSPAIARRGDPHSVSKPYLNHCPSCPYSLPKCCVCLNNIKSLNPHFIGEKGKGMVYIELLTWCEKCHHGGHTSHLIEWFNENNECPVNNCGCACKALDPL
;
A
#
# COMPACT_ATOMS: atom_id res chain seq x y z
N MET A 1 -42.54 27.97 -35.34
CA MET A 1 -41.15 28.43 -35.08
C MET A 1 -40.74 27.90 -33.72
N TYR A 2 -39.54 27.33 -33.65
CA TYR A 2 -38.97 26.52 -32.57
C TYR A 2 -38.68 27.28 -31.26
N SER A 3 -38.86 26.62 -30.10
CA SER A 3 -37.89 26.52 -28.97
C SER A 3 -38.57 25.84 -27.76
N GLN A 4 -38.23 24.58 -27.44
CA GLN A 4 -37.33 24.17 -26.34
C GLN A 4 -37.74 24.60 -24.92
N SER A 5 -38.15 23.62 -24.10
CA SER A 5 -37.61 23.37 -22.75
C SER A 5 -38.29 22.13 -22.15
N SER A 6 -37.51 21.07 -21.91
CA SER A 6 -37.95 19.86 -21.20
C SER A 6 -37.75 20.02 -19.70
N PRO A 7 -38.67 19.53 -18.84
CA PRO A 7 -38.50 19.61 -17.39
C PRO A 7 -37.51 18.56 -16.89
N LEU A 8 -36.69 19.00 -15.94
CA LEU A 8 -35.70 18.23 -15.19
C LEU A 8 -36.30 16.94 -14.60
N PHE A 9 -35.75 15.80 -15.02
CA PHE A 9 -35.91 14.52 -14.31
C PHE A 9 -35.11 14.58 -13.00
N VAL A 10 -35.84 14.69 -11.89
CA VAL A 10 -35.33 14.47 -10.54
C VAL A 10 -34.92 13.00 -10.43
N ARG A 11 -33.61 12.71 -10.51
CA ARG A 11 -33.07 11.40 -10.16
C ARG A 11 -32.92 11.31 -8.64
N ASN A 12 -33.72 10.42 -8.08
CA ASN A 12 -33.65 9.90 -6.72
C ASN A 12 -32.21 9.54 -6.34
N ARG A 13 -31.64 10.25 -5.36
CA ARG A 13 -30.39 9.85 -4.69
C ARG A 13 -30.71 8.68 -3.76
N LYS A 14 -30.41 7.45 -4.20
CA LYS A 14 -30.07 6.37 -3.26
C LYS A 14 -28.54 6.37 -3.13
N ALA A 15 -28.08 6.43 -1.89
CA ALA A 15 -26.69 6.65 -1.48
C ALA A 15 -25.68 5.77 -2.23
N SER A 16 -24.94 6.37 -3.17
CA SER A 16 -23.60 5.91 -3.54
C SER A 16 -22.65 6.39 -2.44
N PHE A 17 -22.03 5.48 -1.69
CA PHE A 17 -20.82 5.82 -0.95
C PHE A 17 -19.85 6.50 -1.91
N ASP A 18 -19.46 7.73 -1.61
CA ASP A 18 -18.61 8.52 -2.48
C ASP A 18 -17.23 7.85 -2.51
N ILE A 19 -16.72 7.50 -3.70
CA ILE A 19 -15.38 6.89 -3.83
C ILE A 19 -14.33 7.79 -3.18
N SER A 20 -14.56 9.11 -3.21
CA SER A 20 -13.72 10.08 -2.52
C SER A 20 -13.81 9.98 -0.98
N SER A 21 -14.98 9.67 -0.40
CA SER A 21 -15.12 9.54 1.05
C SER A 21 -14.39 8.32 1.60
N ASN A 22 -14.46 7.18 0.89
CA ASN A 22 -13.70 5.98 1.30
C ASN A 22 -12.19 6.19 1.19
N PHE A 23 -11.73 6.87 0.13
CA PHE A 23 -10.31 7.20 -0.05
C PHE A 23 -9.78 8.08 1.08
N VAL A 24 -10.52 9.15 1.44
CA VAL A 24 -10.14 10.06 2.53
C VAL A 24 -10.10 9.32 3.86
N GLU A 25 -11.16 8.57 4.18
CA GLU A 25 -11.24 7.80 5.43
C GLU A 25 -10.08 6.80 5.58
N ARG A 26 -9.75 6.07 4.50
CA ARG A 26 -8.59 5.16 4.49
C ARG A 26 -7.29 5.93 4.70
N ALA A 27 -7.06 7.01 3.96
CA ALA A 27 -5.84 7.81 4.06
C ALA A 27 -5.65 8.39 5.47
N GLU A 28 -6.68 8.99 6.05
CA GLU A 28 -6.65 9.56 7.41
C GLU A 28 -6.48 8.49 8.50
N SER A 29 -7.02 7.29 8.27
CA SER A 29 -6.79 6.13 9.12
C SER A 29 -5.36 5.57 9.01
N GLY A 30 -4.56 6.09 8.08
CA GLY A 30 -3.15 5.73 7.88
C GLY A 30 -2.92 4.65 6.84
N TYR A 31 -3.83 4.47 5.88
CA TYR A 31 -3.64 3.59 4.73
C TYR A 31 -2.57 4.16 3.79
N ALA A 32 -1.33 3.73 3.95
CA ALA A 32 -0.15 4.29 3.30
C ALA A 32 0.96 3.23 3.20
N LEU A 33 2.24 3.58 3.38
CA LEU A 33 3.35 2.60 3.36
C LEU A 33 3.53 1.87 4.70
N ASN A 34 2.65 2.12 5.67
CA ASN A 34 2.54 1.36 6.92
C ASN A 34 1.69 0.10 6.73
N LEU A 35 2.36 -1.03 6.47
CA LEU A 35 1.71 -2.29 6.13
C LEU A 35 0.85 -2.86 7.27
N ASP A 36 1.28 -2.72 8.53
CA ASP A 36 0.50 -3.22 9.68
C ASP A 36 -0.84 -2.50 9.83
N LYS A 37 -0.89 -1.19 9.51
CA LYS A 37 -2.15 -0.44 9.44
C LYS A 37 -3.00 -0.89 8.26
N ASN A 38 -2.42 -1.07 7.08
CA ASN A 38 -3.16 -1.51 5.90
C ASN A 38 -3.82 -2.88 6.10
N ILE A 39 -3.16 -3.82 6.80
CA ILE A 39 -3.73 -5.13 7.14
C ILE A 39 -5.02 -4.97 7.97
N LYS A 40 -4.99 -4.13 9.01
CA LYS A 40 -6.16 -3.86 9.88
C LYS A 40 -7.30 -3.17 9.13
N LEU A 41 -6.96 -2.22 8.27
CA LEU A 41 -7.95 -1.47 7.48
C LEU A 41 -8.56 -2.30 6.35
N SER A 42 -7.94 -3.42 5.97
CA SER A 42 -8.42 -4.32 4.92
C SER A 42 -9.12 -5.56 5.47
N GLU A 43 -9.58 -5.58 6.73
CA GLU A 43 -10.21 -6.76 7.34
C GLU A 43 -11.42 -7.30 6.54
N ASN A 44 -12.15 -6.42 5.86
CA ASN A 44 -13.31 -6.76 5.04
C ASN A 44 -12.97 -7.00 3.55
N ASP A 45 -11.73 -6.77 3.14
CA ASP A 45 -11.23 -6.98 1.78
C ASP A 45 -10.06 -7.97 1.82
N GLU A 46 -10.39 -9.26 1.74
CA GLU A 46 -9.41 -10.35 1.79
C GLU A 46 -8.31 -10.20 0.72
N VAL A 47 -8.64 -9.66 -0.46
CA VAL A 47 -7.68 -9.47 -1.57
C VAL A 47 -6.59 -8.49 -1.15
N SER A 48 -7.00 -7.29 -0.73
CA SER A 48 -6.06 -6.25 -0.29
C SER A 48 -5.32 -6.68 0.98
N LYS A 49 -5.98 -7.35 1.92
CA LYS A 49 -5.34 -7.82 3.15
C LYS A 49 -4.18 -8.79 2.87
N ASN A 50 -4.39 -9.76 1.99
CA ASN A 50 -3.37 -10.77 1.67
C ASN A 50 -2.13 -10.15 1.02
N ILE A 51 -2.27 -9.14 0.14
CA ILE A 51 -1.11 -8.46 -0.45
C ILE A 51 -0.31 -7.71 0.61
N TRP A 52 -0.95 -7.10 1.61
CA TRP A 52 -0.25 -6.39 2.69
C TRP A 52 0.48 -7.35 3.63
N ILE A 53 -0.11 -8.50 3.93
CA ILE A 53 0.55 -9.58 4.69
C ILE A 53 1.82 -10.04 3.96
N TRP A 54 1.71 -10.31 2.65
CA TRP A 54 2.85 -10.72 1.84
C TRP A 54 3.93 -9.62 1.75
N LEU A 55 3.55 -8.36 1.53
CA LEU A 55 4.51 -7.24 1.50
C LEU A 55 5.22 -7.04 2.85
N ASN A 56 4.52 -7.24 3.97
CA ASN A 56 5.11 -7.10 5.30
C ASN A 56 6.16 -8.21 5.53
N TYR A 57 5.86 -9.40 5.02
CA TYR A 57 6.81 -10.50 5.00
C TYR A 57 8.06 -10.18 4.14
N CYS A 58 7.88 -9.67 2.92
CA CYS A 58 9.00 -9.27 2.05
C CYS A 58 9.90 -8.20 2.70
N LYS A 59 9.29 -7.22 3.38
CA LYS A 59 10.01 -6.15 4.10
C LYS A 59 10.86 -6.69 5.25
N THR A 60 10.36 -7.68 5.99
CA THR A 60 11.09 -8.28 7.14
C THR A 60 12.16 -9.28 6.71
N SER A 61 12.00 -9.91 5.54
CA SER A 61 12.88 -10.98 5.04
C SER A 61 13.99 -10.48 4.12
N GLN A 62 14.58 -9.31 4.40
CA GLN A 62 15.68 -8.72 3.64
C GLN A 62 15.36 -8.47 2.14
N ASN A 63 14.16 -7.99 1.81
CA ASN A 63 13.79 -7.53 0.47
C ASN A 63 13.84 -8.61 -0.63
N GLN A 64 13.59 -9.88 -0.33
CA GLN A 64 13.32 -10.86 -1.39
C GLN A 64 11.83 -10.75 -1.78
N ALA A 65 11.54 -10.18 -2.96
CA ALA A 65 10.19 -10.20 -3.57
C ALA A 65 9.87 -11.56 -4.22
N GLU A 66 10.23 -12.64 -3.53
CA GLU A 66 10.00 -14.01 -3.96
C GLU A 66 8.52 -14.39 -3.72
N GLY A 67 7.82 -14.80 -4.79
CA GLY A 67 6.46 -15.34 -4.70
C GLY A 67 6.43 -16.81 -4.25
N ILE A 68 5.24 -17.34 -4.01
CA ILE A 68 5.03 -18.75 -3.62
C ILE A 68 5.72 -19.71 -4.59
N LEU A 69 5.73 -19.42 -5.90
CA LEU A 69 6.29 -20.32 -6.90
C LEU A 69 7.80 -20.58 -6.67
N SER A 70 8.57 -19.56 -6.26
CA SER A 70 10.02 -19.74 -6.03
C SER A 70 10.31 -20.59 -4.79
N TYR A 71 9.43 -20.54 -3.78
CA TYR A 71 9.53 -21.40 -2.60
C TYR A 71 9.20 -22.86 -2.94
N ILE A 72 8.13 -23.09 -3.72
CA ILE A 72 7.74 -24.43 -4.14
C ILE A 72 8.74 -25.04 -5.14
N ASP A 73 9.48 -24.22 -5.88
CA ASP A 73 10.56 -24.73 -6.74
C ASP A 73 11.73 -25.35 -5.95
N LYS A 74 11.93 -24.90 -4.72
CA LYS A 74 12.97 -25.39 -3.80
C LYS A 74 12.44 -26.47 -2.84
N SER A 75 11.15 -26.76 -2.83
CA SER A 75 10.53 -27.63 -1.83
C SER A 75 10.68 -29.11 -2.15
N GLU A 76 11.02 -29.90 -1.13
CA GLU A 76 10.92 -31.36 -1.14
C GLU A 76 9.81 -31.78 -0.16
N SER A 77 8.62 -32.05 -0.69
CA SER A 77 7.46 -32.33 0.17
C SER A 77 7.39 -33.78 0.64
N THR A 78 7.08 -33.98 1.92
CA THR A 78 6.61 -35.26 2.45
C THR A 78 5.09 -35.28 2.51
N PHE A 79 4.48 -36.46 2.68
CA PHE A 79 3.03 -36.56 2.85
C PHE A 79 2.62 -37.55 3.95
N THR A 80 1.47 -37.29 4.55
CA THR A 80 0.72 -38.25 5.38
C THR A 80 -0.57 -38.64 4.66
N GLU A 81 -1.14 -39.80 5.01
CA GLU A 81 -2.41 -40.26 4.45
C GLU A 81 -3.52 -40.12 5.49
N GLU A 82 -4.60 -39.45 5.10
CA GLU A 82 -5.83 -39.28 5.91
C GLU A 82 -7.02 -39.69 5.06
N GLY A 83 -7.57 -40.88 5.35
CA GLY A 83 -8.63 -41.48 4.55
C GLY A 83 -8.21 -41.74 3.10
N LEU A 84 -8.86 -41.06 2.15
CA LEU A 84 -8.56 -41.15 0.71
C LEU A 84 -7.56 -40.08 0.24
N HIS A 85 -7.07 -39.24 1.14
CA HIS A 85 -6.36 -38.02 0.81
C HIS A 85 -4.91 -38.05 1.30
N LYS A 86 -4.02 -37.44 0.52
CA LYS A 86 -2.64 -37.20 0.91
C LYS A 86 -2.51 -35.75 1.33
N ILE A 87 -1.89 -35.52 2.49
CA ILE A 87 -1.60 -34.19 3.01
C ILE A 87 -0.12 -33.95 2.86
N TYR A 88 0.24 -33.04 1.95
CA TYR A 88 1.63 -32.68 1.66
C TYR A 88 2.11 -31.57 2.60
N SER A 89 3.36 -31.69 3.06
CA SER A 89 3.97 -30.73 3.98
C SER A 89 5.46 -30.58 3.69
N SER A 90 5.93 -29.34 3.79
CA SER A 90 7.34 -28.96 3.80
C SER A 90 7.48 -27.63 4.57
N PRO A 91 8.68 -27.25 5.02
CA PRO A 91 8.92 -25.91 5.57
C PRO A 91 8.46 -24.79 4.62
N GLU A 92 8.70 -24.95 3.32
CA GLU A 92 8.31 -24.01 2.27
C GLU A 92 6.79 -23.92 2.14
N ARG A 93 6.07 -25.05 2.15
CA ARG A 93 4.59 -25.06 2.11
C ARG A 93 3.98 -24.42 3.34
N LYS A 94 4.49 -24.73 4.54
CA LYS A 94 4.03 -24.13 5.80
C LYS A 94 4.19 -22.61 5.81
N LYS A 95 5.29 -22.13 5.22
CA LYS A 95 5.56 -20.72 5.01
C LYS A 95 4.60 -20.11 3.98
N CYS A 96 4.39 -20.74 2.83
CA CYS A 96 3.46 -20.23 1.81
C CYS A 96 2.01 -20.18 2.32
N LEU A 97 1.60 -21.10 3.20
CA LEU A 97 0.29 -21.08 3.84
C LEU A 97 0.05 -19.82 4.68
N SER A 98 1.09 -19.22 5.27
CA SER A 98 0.92 -17.99 6.06
C SER A 98 0.67 -16.76 5.18
N PHE A 99 1.15 -16.74 3.93
CA PHE A 99 0.90 -15.62 3.00
C PHE A 99 -0.57 -15.53 2.58
N CYS A 100 -1.29 -16.65 2.64
CA CYS A 100 -2.68 -16.76 2.24
C CYS A 100 -3.64 -16.85 3.44
N GLU A 101 -3.17 -16.61 4.67
CA GLU A 101 -3.93 -16.81 5.91
C GLU A 101 -4.55 -18.23 6.05
N TRP A 102 -3.88 -19.26 5.53
CA TRP A 102 -4.31 -20.67 5.59
C TRP A 102 -3.54 -21.50 6.62
N ASN A 103 -2.77 -20.84 7.49
CA ASN A 103 -2.05 -21.48 8.60
C ASN A 103 -2.97 -22.00 9.72
N PHE A 104 -4.25 -21.63 9.75
CA PHE A 104 -5.21 -22.12 10.76
C PHE A 104 -5.41 -23.65 10.73
N PHE A 105 -5.05 -24.34 9.64
CA PHE A 105 -5.03 -25.80 9.57
C PHE A 105 -3.89 -26.45 10.37
N GLN A 106 -2.95 -25.67 10.91
CA GLN A 106 -1.81 -26.17 11.68
C GLN A 106 -2.15 -26.41 13.15
N ASN A 107 -3.16 -25.74 13.70
CA ASN A 107 -3.58 -25.88 15.11
C ASN A 107 -5.13 -25.95 15.21
N PRO A 108 -5.69 -26.95 15.91
CA PRO A 108 -7.13 -27.05 16.17
C PRO A 108 -7.77 -25.77 16.74
N GLU A 109 -7.10 -25.06 17.65
CA GLU A 109 -7.64 -23.82 18.26
C GLU A 109 -7.79 -22.71 17.22
N THR A 110 -6.80 -22.57 16.33
CA THR A 110 -6.84 -21.56 15.26
C THR A 110 -7.91 -21.87 14.21
N LEU A 111 -8.13 -23.17 13.94
CA LEU A 111 -9.22 -23.62 13.06
C LEU A 111 -10.58 -23.28 13.68
N GLU A 112 -10.78 -23.57 14.97
CA GLU A 112 -12.04 -23.27 15.66
C GLU A 112 -12.33 -21.76 15.68
N SER A 113 -11.30 -20.94 15.93
CA SER A 113 -11.39 -19.48 15.86
C SER A 113 -11.80 -18.99 14.46
N LYS A 114 -11.13 -19.47 13.40
CA LYS A 114 -11.49 -19.13 12.01
C LYS A 114 -12.91 -19.57 11.68
N CYS A 115 -13.29 -20.80 12.01
CA CYS A 115 -14.65 -21.29 11.79
C CYS A 115 -15.71 -20.48 12.55
N SER A 116 -15.40 -20.00 13.75
CA SER A 116 -16.31 -19.15 14.54
C SER A 116 -16.43 -17.74 13.94
N SER A 117 -15.36 -17.18 13.36
CA SER A 117 -15.43 -15.89 12.65
C SER A 117 -16.34 -15.91 11.40
N LEU A 118 -16.52 -17.09 10.79
CA LEU A 118 -17.32 -17.29 9.58
C LEU A 118 -18.81 -17.54 9.84
N GLN A 119 -19.27 -17.44 11.09
CA GLN A 119 -20.65 -17.74 11.50
C GLN A 119 -21.67 -16.62 11.21
N SER A 120 -21.30 -15.54 10.51
CA SER A 120 -22.31 -14.63 9.95
C SER A 120 -23.18 -15.39 8.93
N SER A 121 -24.47 -15.05 8.86
CA SER A 121 -25.57 -15.84 8.25
C SER A 121 -25.38 -16.30 6.80
N TYR A 122 -24.35 -15.84 6.09
CA TYR A 122 -24.08 -16.19 4.69
C TYR A 122 -22.98 -17.26 4.52
N ASN A 123 -22.07 -17.45 5.51
CA ASN A 123 -20.85 -18.24 5.34
C ASN A 123 -20.73 -19.47 6.26
N SER A 124 -21.80 -19.89 6.94
CA SER A 124 -21.81 -21.08 7.81
C SER A 124 -21.25 -22.32 7.12
N MET A 125 -21.62 -22.58 5.85
CA MET A 125 -21.12 -23.75 5.12
C MET A 125 -19.63 -23.68 4.75
N GLN A 126 -19.04 -22.49 4.66
CA GLN A 126 -17.59 -22.35 4.47
C GLN A 126 -16.83 -22.83 5.72
N SER A 127 -17.35 -22.55 6.92
CA SER A 127 -16.78 -23.06 8.17
C SER A 127 -16.83 -24.59 8.23
N VAL A 128 -17.95 -25.19 7.79
CA VAL A 128 -18.11 -26.66 7.69
C VAL A 128 -17.12 -27.24 6.68
N MET A 129 -16.94 -26.58 5.53
CA MET A 129 -15.96 -27.00 4.51
C MET A 129 -14.54 -27.01 5.08
N TYR A 130 -14.12 -25.97 5.80
CA TYR A 130 -12.79 -25.94 6.43
C TYR A 130 -12.63 -27.01 7.51
N ALA A 131 -13.64 -27.24 8.36
CA ALA A 131 -13.58 -28.31 9.35
C ALA A 131 -13.42 -29.70 8.69
N ILE A 132 -14.11 -29.95 7.57
CA ILE A 132 -13.99 -31.20 6.81
C ILE A 132 -12.62 -31.33 6.13
N PHE A 133 -12.10 -30.26 5.53
CA PHE A 133 -10.73 -30.25 4.97
C PHE A 133 -9.67 -30.46 6.06
N ALA A 134 -9.98 -30.15 7.32
CA ALA A 134 -9.13 -30.45 8.47
C ALA A 134 -9.33 -31.86 9.04
N PHE A 135 -10.22 -32.66 8.47
CA PHE A 135 -10.63 -33.97 8.99
C PHE A 135 -11.25 -33.93 10.40
N ASN A 136 -11.72 -32.75 10.84
CA ASN A 136 -12.39 -32.56 12.12
C ASN A 136 -13.91 -32.60 11.92
N TYR A 137 -14.46 -33.81 11.82
CA TYR A 137 -15.89 -34.03 11.56
C TYR A 137 -16.78 -33.63 12.74
N GLU A 138 -16.28 -33.69 13.97
CA GLU A 138 -17.00 -33.22 15.16
C GLU A 138 -17.21 -31.71 15.11
N LEU A 139 -16.15 -30.95 14.82
CA LEU A 139 -16.26 -29.51 14.59
C LEU A 139 -17.20 -29.20 13.42
N ALA A 140 -17.11 -29.95 12.33
CA ALA A 140 -18.00 -29.76 11.18
C ALA A 140 -19.47 -29.94 11.57
N LEU A 141 -19.81 -31.00 12.30
CA LEU A 141 -21.17 -31.26 12.79
C LEU A 141 -21.67 -30.15 13.72
N ASN A 142 -20.81 -29.66 14.64
CA ASN A 142 -21.16 -28.58 15.56
C ASN A 142 -21.41 -27.24 14.85
N LYS A 143 -20.84 -27.03 13.65
CA LYS A 143 -20.98 -25.79 12.89
C LYS A 143 -22.15 -25.82 11.89
N ILE A 144 -22.76 -26.98 11.63
CA ILE A 144 -23.98 -27.08 10.82
C ILE A 144 -25.17 -26.53 11.64
N SER A 145 -25.64 -25.34 11.27
CA SER A 145 -26.75 -24.67 11.98
C SER A 145 -28.13 -25.11 11.51
N GLU A 146 -28.26 -25.50 10.23
CA GLU A 146 -29.52 -25.89 9.59
C GLU A 146 -29.53 -27.38 9.23
N PRO A 147 -30.71 -28.05 9.22
CA PRO A 147 -30.83 -29.42 8.77
C PRO A 147 -30.22 -29.61 7.37
N SER A 148 -29.12 -30.35 7.31
CA SER A 148 -28.34 -30.56 6.10
C SER A 148 -28.18 -32.04 5.82
N MET A 149 -28.22 -32.42 4.54
CA MET A 149 -27.92 -33.78 4.11
C MET A 149 -26.49 -34.21 4.51
N LEU A 150 -25.62 -33.26 4.84
CA LEU A 150 -24.29 -33.53 5.34
C LEU A 150 -24.30 -34.21 6.72
N ILE A 151 -25.29 -33.98 7.57
CA ILE A 151 -25.34 -34.57 8.92
C ILE A 151 -25.27 -36.11 8.87
N PRO A 152 -26.19 -36.82 8.18
CA PRO A 152 -26.13 -38.27 8.10
C PRO A 152 -24.91 -38.78 7.31
N ILE A 153 -24.39 -38.00 6.36
CA ILE A 153 -23.15 -38.34 5.63
C ILE A 153 -21.95 -38.35 6.58
N LEU A 154 -21.76 -37.26 7.34
CA LEU A 154 -20.62 -37.09 8.24
C LEU A 154 -20.64 -38.08 9.40
N GLN A 155 -21.83 -38.45 9.89
CA GLN A 155 -21.98 -39.49 10.91
C GLN A 155 -21.57 -40.90 10.42
N ASN A 156 -21.62 -41.17 9.12
CA ASN A 156 -21.34 -42.48 8.52
C ASN A 156 -20.01 -42.56 7.75
N ILE A 157 -19.17 -41.52 7.84
CA ILE A 157 -17.96 -41.36 7.01
C ILE A 157 -16.91 -42.46 7.20
N GLN A 158 -16.92 -43.17 8.33
CA GLN A 158 -15.97 -44.24 8.64
C GLN A 158 -16.20 -45.52 7.83
N SER A 159 -17.34 -45.65 7.14
CA SER A 159 -17.58 -46.75 6.22
C SER A 159 -16.76 -46.55 4.94
N LYS A 160 -15.70 -47.36 4.74
CA LYS A 160 -14.81 -47.33 3.56
C LYS A 160 -15.48 -47.90 2.31
N ASP A 161 -16.71 -47.48 2.03
CA ASP A 161 -17.56 -48.08 1.01
C ASP A 161 -17.41 -47.35 -0.33
N THR A 162 -16.98 -48.06 -1.37
CA THR A 162 -16.81 -47.49 -2.73
C THR A 162 -18.13 -47.01 -3.33
N CYS A 163 -19.25 -47.58 -2.90
CA CYS A 163 -20.59 -47.10 -3.26
C CYS A 163 -20.86 -45.65 -2.81
N LEU A 164 -20.28 -45.20 -1.70
CA LEU A 164 -20.49 -43.85 -1.17
C LEU A 164 -19.81 -42.77 -2.02
N SER A 165 -18.62 -43.06 -2.58
CA SER A 165 -17.94 -42.13 -3.49
C SER A 165 -18.78 -41.81 -4.74
N ASN A 166 -19.43 -42.83 -5.32
CA ASN A 166 -20.33 -42.64 -6.47
C ASN A 166 -21.60 -41.87 -6.09
N PHE A 167 -22.12 -42.11 -4.88
CA PHE A 167 -23.24 -41.34 -4.34
C PHE A 167 -22.87 -39.85 -4.18
N TYR A 168 -21.77 -39.52 -3.50
CA TYR A 168 -21.31 -38.13 -3.31
C TYR A 168 -21.10 -37.42 -4.65
N LYS A 169 -20.48 -38.11 -5.62
CA LYS A 169 -20.33 -37.61 -7.00
C LYS A 169 -21.67 -37.26 -7.65
N SER A 170 -22.69 -38.11 -7.49
CA SER A 170 -23.99 -37.89 -8.11
C SER A 170 -24.69 -36.67 -7.52
N VAL A 171 -24.64 -36.51 -6.19
CA VAL A 171 -25.24 -35.39 -5.48
C VAL A 171 -24.50 -34.09 -5.81
N ALA A 172 -23.16 -34.10 -5.79
CA ALA A 172 -22.36 -32.90 -6.02
C ALA A 172 -22.63 -32.23 -7.39
N LYS A 173 -23.08 -32.99 -8.40
CA LYS A 173 -23.45 -32.43 -9.72
C LYS A 173 -24.70 -31.56 -9.67
N HIS A 174 -25.61 -31.82 -8.74
CA HIS A 174 -26.90 -31.14 -8.62
C HIS A 174 -26.95 -30.17 -7.43
N GLU A 175 -25.87 -30.10 -6.65
CA GLU A 175 -25.79 -29.22 -5.49
C GLU A 175 -25.58 -27.76 -5.89
N SER A 176 -26.47 -26.90 -5.40
CA SER A 176 -26.48 -25.47 -5.70
C SER A 176 -25.46 -24.70 -4.87
N ASN A 177 -25.34 -25.03 -3.57
CA ASN A 177 -24.43 -24.36 -2.67
C ASN A 177 -22.98 -24.75 -2.98
N GLN A 178 -22.14 -23.76 -3.29
CA GLN A 178 -20.74 -23.98 -3.67
C GLN A 178 -19.95 -24.75 -2.59
N PHE A 179 -20.11 -24.38 -1.33
CA PHE A 179 -19.35 -24.99 -0.23
C PHE A 179 -19.81 -26.43 0.01
N THR A 180 -21.12 -26.70 0.04
CA THR A 180 -21.68 -28.06 0.11
C THR A 180 -21.20 -28.92 -1.05
N ARG A 181 -21.21 -28.37 -2.27
CA ARG A 181 -20.71 -29.05 -3.47
C ARG A 181 -19.23 -29.41 -3.34
N ASN A 182 -18.40 -28.50 -2.82
CA ASN A 182 -16.97 -28.74 -2.62
C ASN A 182 -16.71 -29.80 -1.54
N ILE A 183 -17.49 -29.79 -0.47
CA ILE A 183 -17.48 -30.85 0.56
C ILE A 183 -17.75 -32.21 -0.10
N LEU A 184 -18.81 -32.33 -0.88
CA LEU A 184 -19.17 -33.59 -1.55
C LEU A 184 -18.11 -34.04 -2.55
N TRP A 185 -17.50 -33.10 -3.31
CA TRP A 185 -16.37 -33.43 -4.20
C TRP A 185 -15.15 -33.94 -3.42
N PHE A 186 -14.86 -33.34 -2.28
CA PHE A 186 -13.76 -33.76 -1.42
C PHE A 186 -14.01 -35.18 -0.89
N LEU A 187 -15.20 -35.45 -0.34
CA LEU A 187 -15.59 -36.77 0.13
C LEU A 187 -15.62 -37.84 -0.98
N ALA A 188 -15.88 -37.44 -2.23
CA ALA A 188 -15.85 -38.34 -3.38
C ALA A 188 -14.41 -38.80 -3.74
N GLY A 189 -13.38 -38.04 -3.36
CA GLY A 189 -11.97 -38.44 -3.48
C GLY A 189 -11.07 -37.49 -4.30
N PRO A 190 -9.75 -37.75 -4.33
CA PRO A 190 -8.74 -36.83 -4.88
C PRO A 190 -8.87 -36.54 -6.38
N ASN A 191 -9.51 -37.44 -7.14
CA ASN A 191 -9.76 -37.24 -8.58
C ASN A 191 -10.63 -36.01 -8.90
N TYR A 192 -11.28 -35.42 -7.89
CA TYR A 192 -12.16 -34.26 -8.05
C TYR A 192 -11.56 -32.94 -7.55
N TYR A 193 -10.29 -32.92 -7.14
CA TYR A 193 -9.62 -31.70 -6.66
C TYR A 193 -9.69 -30.54 -7.65
N ASN A 194 -9.53 -30.78 -8.96
CA ASN A 194 -9.65 -29.73 -9.97
C ASN A 194 -10.99 -28.98 -9.90
N LYS A 195 -12.11 -29.68 -9.63
CA LYS A 195 -13.43 -29.05 -9.50
C LYS A 195 -13.55 -28.16 -8.27
N ILE A 196 -12.91 -28.57 -7.18
CA ILE A 196 -12.84 -27.77 -5.95
C ILE A 196 -12.01 -26.52 -6.25
N LEU A 197 -10.80 -26.69 -6.77
CA LEU A 197 -9.86 -25.61 -7.08
C LEU A 197 -10.42 -24.53 -8.02
N GLU A 198 -11.23 -24.92 -9.01
CA GLU A 198 -11.87 -24.01 -9.97
C GLU A 198 -12.98 -23.15 -9.35
N SER A 199 -13.59 -23.64 -8.25
CA SER A 199 -14.70 -22.95 -7.58
C SER A 199 -14.25 -22.03 -6.44
N LEU A 200 -13.07 -22.27 -5.87
CA LEU A 200 -12.52 -21.51 -4.75
C LEU A 200 -11.98 -20.15 -5.20
N THR A 201 -11.87 -19.19 -4.26
CA THR A 201 -11.11 -17.95 -4.51
C THR A 201 -9.63 -18.27 -4.76
N ILE A 202 -8.86 -17.30 -5.29
CA ILE A 202 -7.44 -17.55 -5.59
C ILE A 202 -6.69 -17.96 -4.32
N THR A 203 -6.85 -17.20 -3.23
CA THR A 203 -6.23 -17.51 -1.92
C THR A 203 -6.65 -18.88 -1.38
N GLU A 204 -7.94 -19.21 -1.45
CA GLU A 204 -8.44 -20.52 -1.03
C GLU A 204 -7.88 -21.66 -1.90
N SER A 205 -7.80 -21.44 -3.21
CA SER A 205 -7.28 -22.39 -4.19
C SER A 205 -5.78 -22.64 -4.00
N ILE A 206 -5.01 -21.60 -3.68
CA ILE A 206 -3.59 -21.71 -3.28
C ILE A 206 -3.47 -22.54 -2.00
N GLY A 207 -4.23 -22.19 -0.96
CA GLY A 207 -4.17 -22.88 0.33
C GLY A 207 -4.57 -24.36 0.24
N PHE A 208 -5.63 -24.66 -0.52
CA PHE A 208 -6.04 -26.03 -0.80
C PHE A 208 -4.94 -26.79 -1.57
N GLY A 209 -4.38 -26.17 -2.60
CA GLY A 209 -3.28 -26.73 -3.39
C GLY A 209 -2.05 -27.05 -2.53
N LEU A 210 -1.68 -26.14 -1.64
CA LEU A 210 -0.55 -26.28 -0.71
C LEU A 210 -0.72 -27.45 0.27
N ARG A 211 -1.95 -27.87 0.58
CA ARG A 211 -2.20 -29.03 1.46
C ARG A 211 -2.35 -30.35 0.70
N PHE A 212 -3.01 -30.34 -0.46
CA PHE A 212 -3.49 -31.59 -1.06
C PHE A 212 -2.87 -31.98 -2.40
N LEU A 213 -2.26 -31.03 -3.13
CA LEU A 213 -1.60 -31.34 -4.40
C LEU A 213 -0.15 -31.73 -4.16
N ASN A 214 0.35 -32.70 -4.94
CA ASN A 214 1.78 -32.98 -4.97
C ASN A 214 2.56 -31.80 -5.62
N ASP A 215 3.89 -31.80 -5.51
CA ASP A 215 4.70 -30.66 -5.98
C ASP A 215 4.55 -30.37 -7.47
N THR A 216 4.37 -31.41 -8.30
CA THR A 216 4.20 -31.25 -9.75
C THR A 216 2.83 -30.64 -10.08
N GLU A 217 1.77 -31.18 -9.48
CA GLU A 217 0.40 -30.69 -9.64
C GLU A 217 0.26 -29.26 -9.11
N LEU A 218 0.85 -28.97 -7.96
CA LEU A 218 0.84 -27.64 -7.35
C LEU A 218 1.50 -26.60 -8.26
N LYS A 219 2.70 -26.88 -8.79
CA LYS A 219 3.38 -25.97 -9.72
C LYS A 219 2.55 -25.69 -10.97
N LEU A 220 1.92 -26.73 -11.54
CA LEU A 220 1.03 -26.57 -12.70
C LEU A 220 -0.19 -25.72 -12.37
N HIS A 221 -0.79 -25.92 -11.19
CA HIS A 221 -1.93 -25.14 -10.71
C HIS A 221 -1.57 -23.67 -10.50
N LEU A 222 -0.47 -23.38 -9.81
CA LEU A 222 0.01 -22.01 -9.58
C LEU A 222 0.29 -21.27 -10.90
N LYS A 223 0.89 -21.94 -11.89
CA LYS A 223 1.11 -21.35 -13.22
C LYS A 223 -0.20 -21.01 -13.93
N LYS A 224 -1.24 -21.86 -13.80
CA LYS A 224 -2.58 -21.55 -14.34
C LYS A 224 -3.20 -20.34 -13.65
N LEU A 225 -3.07 -20.24 -12.32
CA LEU A 225 -3.56 -19.08 -11.56
C LEU A 225 -2.82 -17.80 -11.96
N ILE A 226 -1.50 -17.86 -12.20
CA ILE A 226 -0.73 -16.72 -12.68
C ILE A 226 -1.25 -16.21 -14.03
N ILE A 227 -1.44 -17.10 -15.00
CA ILE A 227 -1.93 -16.72 -16.34
C ILE A 227 -3.32 -16.07 -16.22
N LYS A 228 -4.25 -16.74 -15.53
CA LYS A 228 -5.60 -16.21 -15.28
C LYS A 228 -5.54 -14.85 -14.56
N GLY A 229 -4.64 -14.74 -13.59
CA GLY A 229 -4.43 -13.56 -12.77
C GLY A 229 -3.94 -12.34 -13.54
N TYR A 230 -2.95 -12.53 -14.40
CA TYR A 230 -2.48 -11.50 -15.32
C TYR A 230 -3.54 -11.13 -16.36
N ASP A 231 -4.32 -12.09 -16.85
CA ASP A 231 -5.36 -11.83 -17.82
C ASP A 231 -6.51 -11.01 -17.23
N GLU A 232 -6.97 -11.38 -16.03
CA GLU A 232 -8.14 -10.78 -15.39
C GLU A 232 -7.79 -9.61 -14.46
N GLY A 233 -6.54 -9.41 -14.04
CA GLY A 233 -6.16 -8.31 -13.14
C GLY A 233 -6.31 -8.65 -11.65
N TYR A 234 -5.97 -9.86 -11.22
CA TYR A 234 -6.07 -10.28 -9.82
C TYR A 234 -4.77 -10.01 -9.03
N LEU A 235 -4.86 -9.19 -7.98
CA LEU A 235 -3.70 -8.70 -7.24
C LEU A 235 -2.95 -9.83 -6.50
N GLU A 236 -3.65 -10.88 -6.09
CA GLU A 236 -3.11 -12.07 -5.43
C GLU A 236 -2.11 -12.83 -6.31
N THR A 237 -2.11 -12.58 -7.62
CA THR A 237 -1.09 -13.08 -8.55
C THR A 237 0.32 -12.72 -8.07
N ILE A 238 0.51 -11.51 -7.53
CA ILE A 238 1.80 -11.04 -6.99
C ILE A 238 2.27 -11.93 -5.83
N ILE A 239 1.36 -12.48 -5.03
CA ILE A 239 1.70 -13.40 -3.95
C ILE A 239 2.28 -14.69 -4.53
N ILE A 240 1.80 -15.13 -5.71
CA ILE A 240 2.26 -16.35 -6.37
C ILE A 240 3.56 -16.13 -7.15
N SER A 241 3.62 -15.11 -8.00
CA SER A 241 4.75 -14.82 -8.89
C SER A 241 5.88 -14.03 -8.23
N GLY A 242 5.56 -13.22 -7.23
CA GLY A 242 6.40 -12.12 -6.80
C GLY A 242 6.27 -10.91 -7.72
N PHE A 243 7.15 -9.93 -7.54
CA PHE A 243 7.26 -8.80 -8.45
C PHE A 243 8.07 -9.18 -9.69
N ASP A 244 7.46 -9.08 -10.87
CA ASP A 244 8.06 -9.40 -12.17
C ASP A 244 7.77 -8.34 -13.26
N SER A 245 8.21 -8.56 -14.49
CA SER A 245 8.03 -7.61 -15.59
C SER A 245 6.57 -7.37 -15.98
N GLU A 246 5.65 -8.29 -15.66
CA GLU A 246 4.22 -8.21 -16.01
C GLU A 246 3.40 -7.47 -14.94
N THR A 247 3.98 -7.29 -13.74
CA THR A 247 3.37 -6.59 -12.60
C THR A 247 2.75 -5.23 -12.96
N PRO A 248 3.39 -4.33 -13.75
CA PRO A 248 2.77 -3.05 -14.11
C PRO A 248 1.48 -3.21 -14.94
N GLY A 249 1.43 -4.22 -15.82
CA GLY A 249 0.22 -4.56 -16.59
C GLY A 249 -0.89 -5.12 -15.69
N LEU A 250 -0.53 -5.97 -14.73
CA LEU A 250 -1.46 -6.48 -13.71
C LEU A 250 -2.12 -5.35 -12.91
N LEU A 251 -1.30 -4.42 -12.39
CA LEU A 251 -1.77 -3.28 -11.61
C LEU A 251 -2.68 -2.36 -12.42
N THR A 252 -2.41 -2.21 -13.73
CA THR A 252 -3.27 -1.46 -14.64
C THR A 252 -4.65 -2.11 -14.76
N LYS A 253 -4.70 -3.42 -15.03
CA LYS A 253 -5.99 -4.14 -15.12
C LYS A 253 -6.76 -4.16 -13.81
N TYR A 254 -6.06 -4.31 -12.68
CA TYR A 254 -6.68 -4.22 -11.36
C TYR A 254 -7.29 -2.83 -11.16
N TYR A 255 -6.54 -1.76 -11.45
CA TYR A 255 -7.03 -0.38 -11.36
C TYR A 255 -8.26 -0.13 -12.24
N ASP A 256 -8.24 -0.59 -13.49
CA ASP A 256 -9.36 -0.41 -14.41
C ASP A 256 -10.65 -1.09 -13.91
N ARG A 257 -10.52 -2.20 -13.18
CA ARG A 257 -11.65 -2.94 -12.60
C ARG A 257 -12.16 -2.35 -11.30
N THR A 258 -11.28 -1.93 -10.41
CA THR A 258 -11.63 -1.56 -9.02
C THR A 258 -11.65 -0.06 -8.77
N SER A 259 -10.97 0.72 -9.62
CA SER A 259 -10.64 2.13 -9.40
C SER A 259 -9.90 2.40 -8.09
N ASP A 260 -9.28 1.39 -7.47
CA ASP A 260 -8.53 1.55 -6.22
C ASP A 260 -7.11 2.06 -6.49
N LEU A 261 -7.02 3.38 -6.73
CA LEU A 261 -5.74 4.08 -6.94
C LEU A 261 -4.83 4.01 -5.72
N GLN A 262 -5.38 3.97 -4.50
CA GLN A 262 -4.59 4.00 -3.28
C GLN A 262 -3.81 2.70 -3.12
N THR A 263 -4.48 1.56 -3.26
CA THR A 263 -3.83 0.23 -3.22
C THR A 263 -2.77 0.12 -4.31
N VAL A 264 -3.11 0.48 -5.55
CA VAL A 264 -2.18 0.38 -6.68
C VAL A 264 -0.98 1.31 -6.53
N GLY A 265 -1.20 2.55 -6.07
CA GLY A 265 -0.13 3.52 -5.81
C GLY A 265 0.85 3.03 -4.74
N ILE A 266 0.34 2.45 -3.66
CA ILE A 266 1.17 1.90 -2.56
C ILE A 266 1.93 0.66 -3.04
N VAL A 267 1.27 -0.30 -3.68
CA VAL A 267 1.94 -1.51 -4.23
C VAL A 267 3.02 -1.12 -5.25
N SER A 268 2.78 -0.09 -6.06
CA SER A 268 3.75 0.42 -7.05
C SER A 268 5.05 0.90 -6.41
N VAL A 269 5.00 1.54 -5.22
CA VAL A 269 6.21 1.94 -4.48
C VAL A 269 7.04 0.72 -4.09
N PHE A 270 6.40 -0.36 -3.63
CA PHE A 270 7.12 -1.59 -3.29
C PHE A 270 7.69 -2.27 -4.54
N ALA A 271 6.94 -2.31 -5.63
CA ALA A 271 7.36 -2.88 -6.91
C ALA A 271 8.57 -2.16 -7.51
N GLN A 272 8.65 -0.83 -7.35
CA GLN A 272 9.78 0.00 -7.82
C GLN A 272 11.14 -0.35 -7.24
N GLN A 273 11.20 -1.09 -6.13
CA GLN A 273 12.46 -1.63 -5.59
C GLN A 273 13.07 -2.70 -6.51
N PHE A 274 12.25 -3.35 -7.34
CA PHE A 274 12.63 -4.52 -8.14
C PHE A 274 12.47 -4.26 -9.64
N ILE A 275 11.49 -3.44 -10.02
CA ILE A 275 11.09 -3.20 -11.41
C ILE A 275 11.15 -1.71 -11.70
N ARG A 276 11.80 -1.34 -12.81
CA ARG A 276 11.74 0.02 -13.34
C ARG A 276 10.66 0.10 -14.41
N SER A 277 9.64 0.93 -14.21
CA SER A 277 8.54 1.10 -15.17
C SER A 277 7.87 2.45 -15.00
N ASP A 278 7.67 3.16 -16.12
CA ASP A 278 6.96 4.44 -16.14
C ASP A 278 5.50 4.30 -15.68
N ILE A 279 4.90 3.12 -15.86
CA ILE A 279 3.54 2.84 -15.40
C ILE A 279 3.47 2.90 -13.86
N LEU A 280 4.45 2.31 -13.18
CA LEU A 280 4.54 2.35 -11.71
C LEU A 280 4.76 3.79 -11.24
N ASP A 281 5.64 4.54 -11.91
CA ASP A 281 5.89 5.97 -11.62
C ASP A 281 4.60 6.80 -11.78
N ASN A 282 3.79 6.51 -12.80
CA ASN A 282 2.51 7.17 -13.04
C ASN A 282 1.47 6.85 -11.96
N PHE A 283 1.37 5.61 -11.48
CA PHE A 283 0.47 5.27 -10.37
C PHE A 283 0.85 5.97 -9.07
N VAL A 284 2.13 5.98 -8.73
CA VAL A 284 2.64 6.70 -7.54
C VAL A 284 2.37 8.19 -7.66
N SER A 285 2.63 8.78 -8.83
CA SER A 285 2.36 10.21 -9.09
C SER A 285 0.87 10.53 -9.07
N GLY A 286 0.03 9.64 -9.61
CA GLY A 286 -1.42 9.73 -9.57
C GLY A 286 -1.97 9.74 -8.16
N TYR A 287 -1.46 8.84 -7.30
CA TYR A 287 -1.84 8.80 -5.88
C TYR A 287 -1.49 10.11 -5.14
N LYS A 288 -0.26 10.61 -5.31
CA LYS A 288 0.17 11.90 -4.73
C LYS A 288 -0.67 13.07 -5.23
N SER A 289 -0.98 13.07 -6.53
CA SER A 289 -1.82 14.09 -7.15
C SER A 289 -3.25 14.07 -6.58
N GLN A 290 -3.79 12.88 -6.31
CA GLN A 290 -5.10 12.73 -5.66
C GLN A 290 -5.08 13.24 -4.21
N LEU A 291 -4.05 12.92 -3.42
CA LEU A 291 -3.89 13.46 -2.07
C LEU A 291 -3.84 15.00 -2.09
N ASN A 292 -3.11 15.60 -3.03
CA ASN A 292 -3.07 17.05 -3.19
C ASN A 292 -4.44 17.65 -3.57
N ARG A 293 -5.17 17.04 -4.50
CA ARG A 293 -6.52 17.50 -4.89
C ARG A 293 -7.51 17.48 -3.73
N LEU A 294 -7.34 16.54 -2.82
CA LEU A 294 -8.15 16.39 -1.61
C LEU A 294 -7.60 17.20 -0.42
N GLU A 295 -6.59 18.05 -0.65
CA GLU A 295 -5.96 18.89 0.37
C GLU A 295 -5.32 18.11 1.53
N LEU A 296 -5.04 16.81 1.33
CA LEU A 296 -4.38 15.92 2.29
C LEU A 296 -2.86 16.09 2.23
N TYR A 297 -2.38 17.34 2.32
CA TYR A 297 -0.98 17.70 2.07
C TYR A 297 0.00 17.04 3.04
N ASN A 298 -0.36 16.96 4.32
CA ASN A 298 0.49 16.36 5.35
C ASN A 298 0.69 14.86 5.09
N LEU A 299 -0.39 14.15 4.75
CA LEU A 299 -0.34 12.72 4.41
C LEU A 299 0.49 12.48 3.15
N ARG A 300 0.39 13.36 2.13
CA ARG A 300 1.28 13.29 0.96
C ARG A 300 2.74 13.48 1.34
N CYS A 301 3.06 14.49 2.15
CA CYS A 301 4.42 14.74 2.62
C CYS A 301 4.99 13.53 3.37
N GLU A 302 4.21 12.95 4.29
CA GLU A 302 4.58 11.74 5.03
C GLU A 302 4.85 10.57 4.09
N PHE A 303 3.94 10.33 3.14
CA PHE A 303 4.09 9.29 2.12
C PHE A 303 5.37 9.46 1.30
N GLU A 304 5.70 10.67 0.85
CA GLU A 304 6.93 10.93 0.07
C GLU A 304 8.22 10.72 0.89
N ILE A 305 8.19 11.05 2.19
CA ILE A 305 9.31 10.79 3.09
C ILE A 305 9.53 9.28 3.23
N GLU A 306 8.46 8.51 3.43
CA GLU A 306 8.52 7.05 3.54
C GLU A 306 8.94 6.38 2.22
N GLU A 307 8.37 6.83 1.09
CA GLU A 307 8.74 6.37 -0.25
C GLU A 307 10.23 6.63 -0.53
N SER A 308 10.72 7.83 -0.21
CA SER A 308 12.12 8.19 -0.45
C SER A 308 13.08 7.32 0.37
N LYS A 309 12.73 7.01 1.62
CA LYS A 309 13.47 6.08 2.48
C LYS A 309 13.48 4.68 1.88
N LEU A 310 12.31 4.18 1.48
CA LEU A 310 12.14 2.82 0.97
C LEU A 310 12.89 2.61 -0.35
N LEU A 311 12.85 3.58 -1.25
CA LEU A 311 13.52 3.53 -2.56
C LEU A 311 14.97 4.00 -2.51
N ASN A 312 15.51 4.35 -1.33
CA ASN A 312 16.82 4.98 -1.17
C ASN A 312 17.03 6.15 -2.16
N LYS A 313 15.96 6.90 -2.47
CA LYS A 313 16.05 8.06 -3.35
C LYS A 313 16.99 9.04 -2.66
N ARG A 314 18.01 9.50 -3.38
CA ARG A 314 18.83 10.62 -2.89
C ARG A 314 17.87 11.74 -2.59
N ILE A 315 17.85 12.21 -1.34
CA ILE A 315 17.08 13.40 -0.96
C ILE A 315 17.51 14.47 -1.95
N GLY A 316 16.60 14.83 -2.86
CA GLY A 316 16.83 15.93 -3.77
C GLY A 316 17.16 17.11 -2.89
N GLN A 317 18.33 17.70 -3.08
CA GLN A 317 18.62 19.01 -2.52
C GLN A 317 17.42 19.88 -2.90
N GLY A 318 16.63 20.30 -1.91
CA GLY A 318 15.48 21.16 -2.17
C GLY A 318 15.94 22.36 -3.00
N LYS A 319 15.01 23.07 -3.64
CA LYS A 319 15.37 24.36 -4.23
C LYS A 319 15.81 25.28 -3.10
N CYS A 320 17.11 25.35 -2.85
CA CYS A 320 17.71 26.15 -1.82
C CYS A 320 17.90 27.58 -2.32
N ILE A 321 17.77 28.54 -1.42
CA ILE A 321 18.22 29.91 -1.69
C ILE A 321 19.74 29.84 -1.87
N ARG A 322 20.24 30.42 -2.96
CA ARG A 322 21.67 30.46 -3.28
C ARG A 322 22.18 31.89 -3.17
N CYS A 323 23.42 32.02 -2.71
CA CYS A 323 24.11 33.31 -2.70
C CYS A 323 24.30 33.79 -4.14
N TYR A 324 23.83 35.01 -4.44
CA TYR A 324 24.02 35.64 -5.75
C TYR A 324 25.49 35.71 -6.19
N TYR A 325 26.40 35.98 -5.24
CA TYR A 325 27.82 36.21 -5.55
C TYR A 325 28.62 34.93 -5.78
N CYS A 326 28.40 33.88 -4.98
CA CYS A 326 29.21 32.66 -5.05
C CYS A 326 28.45 31.41 -5.49
N GLY A 327 27.13 31.49 -5.68
CA GLY A 327 26.27 30.36 -6.10
C GLY A 327 26.06 29.27 -5.04
N ASN A 328 26.76 29.35 -3.90
CA ASN A 328 26.62 28.40 -2.81
C ASN A 328 25.28 28.57 -2.09
N SER A 329 24.73 27.45 -1.65
CA SER A 329 23.49 27.40 -0.89
C SER A 329 23.59 28.13 0.44
N THR A 330 22.53 28.86 0.79
CA THR A 330 22.34 29.43 2.13
C THR A 330 21.49 28.54 3.03
N ALA A 331 21.04 27.37 2.54
CA ALA A 331 20.24 26.44 3.31
C ALA A 331 21.09 25.64 4.30
N ALA A 332 20.66 25.58 5.55
CA ALA A 332 21.39 24.94 6.64
C ALA A 332 21.83 23.49 6.34
N CYS A 333 20.97 22.69 5.69
CA CYS A 333 21.24 21.29 5.35
C CYS A 333 22.35 21.09 4.28
N GLU A 334 22.53 22.06 3.39
CA GLU A 334 23.54 21.99 2.33
C GLU A 334 24.87 22.63 2.75
N ILE A 335 24.79 23.60 3.66
CA ILE A 335 25.95 24.23 4.29
C ILE A 335 26.70 23.20 5.16
N THR A 336 25.99 22.44 6.02
CA THR A 336 26.64 21.47 6.94
C THR A 336 27.30 20.28 6.23
N THR A 337 26.86 19.96 5.02
CA THR A 337 27.41 18.87 4.21
C THR A 337 28.54 19.32 3.29
N SER A 338 28.82 20.63 3.21
CA SER A 338 29.85 21.19 2.33
C SER A 338 31.27 21.11 2.93
N PRO A 339 32.23 20.44 2.27
CA PRO A 339 33.63 20.37 2.71
C PRO A 339 34.37 21.72 2.74
N ALA A 340 33.75 22.79 2.21
CA ALA A 340 34.33 24.13 2.15
C ALA A 340 34.32 24.84 3.51
N ILE A 341 33.40 24.48 4.40
CA ILE A 341 33.18 25.15 5.70
C ILE A 341 34.06 24.56 6.80
N ALA A 342 34.41 23.27 6.69
CA ALA A 342 35.38 22.61 7.58
C ALA A 342 36.80 23.21 7.52
N ARG A 343 37.09 24.11 6.57
CA ARG A 343 38.45 24.63 6.30
C ARG A 343 38.62 26.15 6.45
N ARG A 344 37.59 26.91 6.81
CA ARG A 344 37.73 28.35 7.08
C ARG A 344 37.50 28.63 8.56
N GLY A 345 38.60 28.61 9.33
CA GLY A 345 38.63 29.18 10.67
C GLY A 345 38.58 30.70 10.57
N ASP A 346 37.37 31.26 10.51
CA ASP A 346 37.17 32.67 10.87
C ASP A 346 36.94 32.74 12.39
N PRO A 347 37.87 33.30 13.18
CA PRO A 347 37.70 33.41 14.65
C PRO A 347 36.51 34.28 15.07
N HIS A 348 35.93 35.08 14.17
CA HIS A 348 34.81 35.97 14.48
C HIS A 348 33.42 35.34 14.32
N SER A 349 33.32 34.11 13.79
CA SER A 349 32.05 33.38 13.61
C SER A 349 31.62 32.57 14.83
N VAL A 350 32.34 32.63 15.95
CA VAL A 350 32.14 31.76 17.14
C VAL A 350 31.11 32.30 18.14
N SER A 351 30.59 33.53 17.98
CA SER A 351 29.80 34.20 19.04
C SER A 351 28.30 34.35 18.79
N LYS A 352 27.80 34.21 17.54
CA LYS A 352 26.40 34.49 17.21
C LYS A 352 25.76 33.39 16.36
N PRO A 353 24.50 33.01 16.65
CA PRO A 353 23.78 31.96 15.90
C PRO A 353 23.40 32.35 14.47
N TYR A 354 23.55 33.63 14.10
CA TYR A 354 23.15 34.18 12.80
C TYR A 354 24.27 35.02 12.18
N LEU A 355 24.36 34.98 10.85
CA LEU A 355 25.34 35.71 10.03
C LEU A 355 24.63 36.72 9.12
N ASN A 356 25.24 37.89 8.92
CA ASN A 356 24.77 38.92 7.98
C ASN A 356 25.45 38.82 6.60
N HIS A 357 26.23 37.77 6.39
CA HIS A 357 26.99 37.50 5.16
C HIS A 357 26.85 36.03 4.78
N CYS A 358 27.19 35.72 3.54
CA CYS A 358 27.18 34.34 3.07
C CYS A 358 28.13 33.48 3.93
N PRO A 359 27.72 32.28 4.36
CA PRO A 359 28.60 31.36 5.10
C PRO A 359 29.79 30.85 4.27
N SER A 360 29.74 30.98 2.94
CA SER A 360 30.74 30.46 2.01
C SER A 360 31.58 31.53 1.30
N CYS A 361 31.29 32.83 1.49
CA CYS A 361 32.04 33.93 0.87
C CYS A 361 31.91 35.23 1.70
N PRO A 362 32.77 36.24 1.50
CA PRO A 362 32.80 37.44 2.37
C PRO A 362 31.66 38.44 2.07
N TYR A 363 30.84 38.20 1.05
CA TYR A 363 29.80 39.13 0.64
C TYR A 363 28.59 39.11 1.56
N SER A 364 28.08 40.30 1.90
CA SER A 364 26.86 40.47 2.69
C SER A 364 25.63 39.88 1.99
N LEU A 365 24.68 39.39 2.78
CA LEU A 365 23.39 38.95 2.26
C LEU A 365 22.55 40.16 1.81
N PRO A 366 21.55 39.97 0.93
CA PRO A 366 20.69 41.06 0.49
C PRO A 366 20.02 41.78 1.65
N LYS A 367 19.72 43.06 1.44
CA LYS A 367 19.04 43.91 2.43
C LYS A 367 17.53 43.81 2.25
N CYS A 368 16.80 43.90 3.36
CA CYS A 368 15.36 44.14 3.33
C CYS A 368 15.08 45.53 2.73
N CYS A 369 14.20 45.61 1.74
CA CYS A 369 13.83 46.89 1.12
C CYS A 369 13.12 47.87 2.06
N VAL A 370 12.56 47.40 3.19
CA VAL A 370 11.89 48.25 4.19
C VAL A 370 12.88 48.73 5.26
N CYS A 371 13.53 47.81 5.98
CA CYS A 371 14.39 48.19 7.12
C CYS A 371 15.87 48.38 6.75
N LEU A 372 16.27 48.07 5.52
CA LEU A 372 17.63 48.20 4.99
C LEU A 372 18.72 47.39 5.72
N ASN A 373 18.34 46.55 6.68
CA ASN A 373 19.22 45.58 7.33
C ASN A 373 19.43 44.34 6.44
N ASN A 374 20.63 43.76 6.52
CA ASN A 374 20.91 42.49 5.84
C ASN A 374 20.03 41.38 6.41
N ILE A 375 19.51 40.55 5.52
CA ILE A 375 18.83 39.32 5.89
C ILE A 375 19.87 38.40 6.57
N LYS A 376 19.44 37.70 7.60
CA LYS A 376 20.31 36.82 8.36
C LYS A 376 20.24 35.39 7.82
N SER A 377 21.39 34.73 7.71
CA SER A 377 21.45 33.27 7.53
C SER A 377 21.86 32.58 8.83
N LEU A 378 21.54 31.30 8.95
CA LEU A 378 22.03 30.47 10.04
C LEU A 378 23.56 30.37 10.00
N ASN A 379 24.17 30.43 11.18
CA ASN A 379 25.59 30.16 11.34
C ASN A 379 25.82 28.64 11.42
N PRO A 380 26.59 28.04 10.48
CA PRO A 380 26.85 26.60 10.49
C PRO A 380 27.45 26.05 11.78
N HIS A 381 28.20 26.85 12.53
CA HIS A 381 28.81 26.43 13.79
C HIS A 381 27.81 26.15 14.92
N PHE A 382 26.56 26.63 14.80
CA PHE A 382 25.51 26.46 15.81
C PHE A 382 24.45 25.43 15.39
N ILE A 383 24.64 24.73 14.27
CA ILE A 383 23.73 23.70 13.78
C ILE A 383 23.97 22.41 14.57
N GLY A 384 23.33 22.28 15.73
CA GLY A 384 23.37 21.07 16.57
C GLY A 384 23.10 21.30 18.07
N GLU A 385 23.39 22.50 18.58
CA GLU A 385 23.18 22.84 19.99
C GLU A 385 21.77 23.39 20.23
N LYS A 386 20.74 22.54 20.34
CA LYS A 386 19.36 22.91 20.74
C LYS A 386 18.92 24.33 20.30
N GLY A 387 19.28 24.71 19.08
CA GLY A 387 18.87 25.98 18.51
C GLY A 387 17.40 25.79 18.27
N LYS A 388 16.55 26.50 19.04
CA LYS A 388 15.15 26.66 18.69
C LYS A 388 15.13 26.92 17.19
N GLY A 389 14.65 25.93 16.43
CA GLY A 389 14.75 25.91 14.97
C GLY A 389 14.40 27.29 14.46
N MET A 390 15.28 27.84 13.62
CA MET A 390 15.22 29.19 13.03
C MET A 390 13.85 29.80 13.28
N VAL A 391 13.74 30.57 14.38
CA VAL A 391 12.42 31.06 14.78
C VAL A 391 11.88 31.77 13.55
N TYR A 392 10.63 31.45 13.18
CA TYR A 392 9.85 31.90 12.01
C TYR A 392 9.93 33.41 11.67
N ILE A 393 10.69 34.20 12.42
CA ILE A 393 10.69 35.65 12.56
C ILE A 393 11.39 36.37 11.40
N GLU A 394 12.23 35.72 10.59
CA GLU A 394 12.92 36.40 9.46
C GLU A 394 12.81 35.61 8.14
N LEU A 395 11.64 35.06 7.83
CA LEU A 395 11.36 34.53 6.49
C LEU A 395 11.61 35.62 5.45
N LEU A 396 12.31 35.26 4.38
CA LEU A 396 12.57 36.12 3.24
C LEU A 396 11.46 35.93 2.20
N THR A 397 10.81 37.03 1.82
CA THR A 397 9.93 37.05 0.66
C THR A 397 10.40 38.09 -0.35
N TRP A 398 10.23 37.80 -1.63
CA TRP A 398 10.53 38.70 -2.73
C TRP A 398 9.40 38.64 -3.76
N CYS A 399 9.24 39.72 -4.51
CA CYS A 399 8.36 39.73 -5.68
C CYS A 399 9.09 39.15 -6.88
N GLU A 400 8.47 38.24 -7.63
CA GLU A 400 9.09 37.63 -8.80
C GLU A 400 9.23 38.61 -9.98
N LYS A 401 8.44 39.70 -9.98
CA LYS A 401 8.45 40.71 -11.05
C LYS A 401 9.56 41.75 -10.88
N CYS A 402 9.68 42.35 -9.70
CA CYS A 402 10.65 43.42 -9.45
C CYS A 402 11.91 42.93 -8.73
N HIS A 403 11.93 41.67 -8.27
CA HIS A 403 13.01 41.05 -7.49
C HIS A 403 13.38 41.79 -6.19
N HIS A 404 12.58 42.78 -5.78
CA HIS A 404 12.71 43.40 -4.47
C HIS A 404 12.07 42.50 -3.41
N GLY A 405 12.73 42.41 -2.27
CA GLY A 405 12.30 41.56 -1.17
C GLY A 405 12.83 42.03 0.18
N GLY A 406 12.48 41.29 1.21
CA GLY A 406 12.86 41.61 2.57
C GLY A 406 12.26 40.67 3.58
N HIS A 407 12.31 41.06 4.85
CA HIS A 407 11.66 40.31 5.92
C HIS A 407 10.15 40.28 5.69
N THR A 408 9.58 39.08 5.77
CA THR A 408 8.15 38.83 5.54
C THR A 408 7.29 39.74 6.40
N SER A 409 7.63 39.90 7.69
CA SER A 409 6.90 40.78 8.62
C SER A 409 6.85 42.24 8.16
N HIS A 410 8.00 42.81 7.74
CA HIS A 410 8.06 44.19 7.26
C HIS A 410 7.31 44.39 5.95
N LEU A 411 7.32 43.39 5.07
CA LEU A 411 6.56 43.46 3.82
C LEU A 411 5.05 43.36 4.10
N ILE A 412 4.61 42.46 4.98
CA ILE A 412 3.21 42.37 5.41
C ILE A 412 2.74 43.70 6.02
N GLU A 413 3.52 44.27 6.94
CA GLU A 413 3.22 45.55 7.57
C GLU A 413 3.13 46.68 6.55
N TRP A 414 4.10 46.80 5.64
CA TRP A 414 4.07 47.79 4.57
C TRP A 414 2.83 47.66 3.67
N PHE A 415 2.52 46.43 3.25
CA PHE A 415 1.39 46.15 2.36
C PHE A 415 0.02 46.19 3.04
N ASN A 416 -0.06 46.35 4.36
CA ASN A 416 -1.33 46.65 5.03
C ASN A 416 -1.81 48.08 4.70
N GLU A 417 -0.87 49.00 4.48
CA GLU A 417 -1.17 50.42 4.25
C GLU A 417 -0.85 50.88 2.82
N ASN A 418 -0.02 50.13 2.09
CA ASN A 418 0.47 50.50 0.77
C ASN A 418 0.17 49.42 -0.28
N ASN A 419 -0.04 49.83 -1.53
CA ASN A 419 -0.30 48.92 -2.66
C ASN A 419 0.91 48.75 -3.61
N GLU A 420 1.96 49.54 -3.41
CA GLU A 420 3.15 49.59 -4.26
C GLU A 420 4.41 49.18 -3.49
N CYS A 421 5.45 48.81 -4.24
CA CYS A 421 6.73 48.37 -3.69
C CYS A 421 7.39 49.48 -2.84
N PRO A 422 7.97 49.15 -1.66
CA PRO A 422 8.65 50.13 -0.80
C PRO A 422 9.94 50.72 -1.40
N VAL A 423 10.42 50.21 -2.53
CA VAL A 423 11.63 50.72 -3.19
C VAL A 423 11.28 51.96 -4.02
N ASN A 424 12.01 53.06 -3.78
CA ASN A 424 11.84 54.31 -4.52
C ASN A 424 11.86 54.09 -6.04
N ASN A 425 10.93 54.73 -6.74
CA ASN A 425 10.72 54.63 -8.20
C ASN A 425 10.34 53.23 -8.72
N CYS A 426 9.87 52.33 -7.85
CA CYS A 426 9.32 51.03 -8.24
C CYS A 426 7.78 51.04 -8.19
N GLY A 427 7.11 51.25 -9.33
CA GLY A 427 5.64 51.20 -9.44
C GLY A 427 5.04 49.78 -9.47
N CYS A 428 5.71 48.80 -8.84
CA CYS A 428 5.25 47.41 -8.86
C CYS A 428 4.18 47.17 -7.81
N ALA A 429 3.01 46.67 -8.22
CA ALA A 429 1.92 46.26 -7.33
C ALA A 429 2.15 44.86 -6.74
N CYS A 430 3.22 44.70 -5.95
CA CYS A 430 3.70 43.37 -5.52
C CYS A 430 2.62 42.53 -4.83
N LYS A 431 1.82 43.12 -3.94
CA LYS A 431 0.74 42.41 -3.20
C LYS A 431 -0.33 41.78 -4.10
N ALA A 432 -0.64 42.41 -5.23
CA ALA A 432 -1.67 41.94 -6.16
C ALA A 432 -1.15 40.86 -7.13
N LEU A 433 0.17 40.83 -7.35
CA LEU A 433 0.83 39.89 -8.25
C LEU A 433 1.25 38.62 -7.51
N ASP A 434 1.74 38.77 -6.27
CA ASP A 434 2.18 37.70 -5.38
C ASP A 434 1.49 37.90 -4.01
N PRO A 435 0.28 37.34 -3.80
CA PRO A 435 -0.41 37.47 -2.51
C PRO A 435 0.40 36.78 -1.41
N LEU A 436 0.90 37.59 -0.46
CA LEU A 436 1.69 37.18 0.69
C LEU A 436 0.90 36.37 1.72
#